data_AF-A0A7L3KAB1-F1
#
_entry.id   AF-A0A7L3KAB1-F1
#
_cell.length_a   1.000
_cell.length_b   1.000
_cell.length_c   1.000
_cell.angle_alpha   90.00
_cell.angle_beta   90.00
_cell.angle_gamma   90.00
#
_symmetry.space_group_name_H-M   'P 1'
#
loop_
_entity.id
_entity.type
_entity.pdbx_description
1 polymer ?
#
loop_
_entity_poly.entity_id
_entity_poly.type
_entity_poly.pdbx_seq_one_letter_code
_entity_poly.pdbx_strand_id
1 'polypeptide(L)'
;TVFSMIIMCTILTNCVFMTFSNPPEWSKNVEYTFTGIYTFESLVKIIARGFCIDGFTFLRDPWNWLDFSVIMMAYITEFVNLGNVSALRTFRVLRALKTISVIPGLKTIVGALIQSVKKLSDVMILTVFCLSVFALIGLQLFMGNLRNKCVIWP
;
A
#
# COMPACT_ATOMS: atom_id res chain seq x y z
N THR A 1 -9.35 -7.83 22.92
CA THR A 1 -10.21 -8.67 22.06
C THR A 1 -11.36 -7.87 21.48
N VAL A 2 -12.21 -7.23 22.29
CA VAL A 2 -13.34 -6.40 21.80
C VAL A 2 -12.88 -5.22 20.95
N PHE A 3 -11.88 -4.46 21.40
CA PHE A 3 -11.32 -3.33 20.65
C PHE A 3 -10.77 -3.74 19.27
N SER A 4 -10.00 -4.83 19.21
CA SER A 4 -9.46 -5.37 17.95
C SER A 4 -10.56 -5.84 16.99
N MET A 5 -11.66 -6.38 17.52
CA MET A 5 -12.81 -6.81 16.71
C MET A 5 -13.53 -5.60 16.10
N ILE A 6 -13.71 -4.52 16.86
CA ILE A 6 -14.29 -3.26 16.37
C ILE A 6 -13.44 -2.66 15.24
N ILE A 7 -12.11 -2.61 15.41
CA ILE A 7 -11.20 -2.09 14.38
C ILE A 7 -11.24 -2.96 13.12
N MET A 8 -11.26 -4.29 13.28
CA MET A 8 -11.37 -5.20 12.14
C MET A 8 -12.67 -5.00 11.36
N CYS A 9 -13.82 -4.89 12.05
CA CYS A 9 -15.10 -4.57 11.41
C CYS A 9 -15.05 -3.22 10.69
N THR A 10 -14.46 -2.20 11.32
CA THR A 10 -14.30 -0.86 10.74
C THR A 10 -13.50 -0.88 9.44
N ILE A 11 -12.38 -1.64 9.40
CA ILE A 11 -11.56 -1.79 8.21
C ILE A 11 -12.33 -2.51 7.10
N LEU A 12 -13.04 -3.59 7.42
CA LEU A 12 -13.84 -4.33 6.44
C LEU A 12 -14.94 -3.45 5.83
N THR A 13 -15.66 -2.68 6.66
CA THR A 13 -16.66 -1.74 6.16
C THR A 13 -16.01 -0.68 5.27
N ASN A 14 -14.85 -0.13 5.64
CA ASN A 14 -14.14 0.84 4.81
C ASN A 14 -13.69 0.24 3.46
N CYS A 15 -13.23 -1.02 3.43
CA CYS A 15 -12.91 -1.74 2.20
C CYS A 15 -14.13 -1.90 1.28
N VAL A 16 -15.30 -2.23 1.83
CA VAL A 16 -16.55 -2.28 1.05
C VAL A 16 -16.87 -0.91 0.45
N PHE A 17 -16.71 0.18 1.22
CA PHE A 17 -16.90 1.53 0.70
C PHE A 17 -15.94 1.90 -0.44
N MET A 18 -14.69 1.40 -0.42
CA MET A 18 -13.73 1.64 -1.52
C MET A 18 -14.09 0.93 -2.83
N THR A 19 -14.92 -0.11 -2.79
CA THR A 19 -15.32 -0.82 -4.02
C THR A 19 -16.38 -0.06 -4.83
N PHE A 20 -17.06 0.92 -4.24
CA PHE A 20 -18.03 1.74 -4.97
C PHE A 20 -17.33 2.75 -5.88
N SER A 21 -17.55 2.61 -7.19
CA SER A 21 -16.91 3.47 -8.21
C SER A 21 -17.41 4.92 -8.20
N ASN A 22 -18.68 5.14 -7.82
CA ASN A 22 -19.28 6.47 -7.67
C ASN A 22 -19.81 6.63 -6.23
N PRO A 23 -18.96 7.08 -5.28
CA PRO A 23 -19.39 7.27 -3.91
C PRO A 23 -20.37 8.45 -3.83
N PRO A 24 -21.54 8.27 -3.20
CA PRO A 24 -22.48 9.36 -2.95
C PRO A 24 -21.90 10.37 -1.95
N GLU A 25 -22.42 11.61 -1.94
CA GLU A 25 -21.83 12.72 -1.15
C GLU A 25 -21.73 12.45 0.36
N TRP A 26 -22.66 11.66 0.92
CA TRP A 26 -22.64 11.23 2.31
C TRP A 26 -21.46 10.32 2.66
N SER A 27 -20.83 9.68 1.66
CA SER A 27 -19.65 8.84 1.85
C SER A 27 -18.46 9.63 2.40
N LYS A 28 -18.35 10.94 2.11
CA LYS A 28 -17.29 11.78 2.67
C LYS A 28 -17.34 11.82 4.20
N ASN A 29 -18.53 12.02 4.78
CA ASN A 29 -18.73 12.04 6.23
C ASN A 29 -18.34 10.71 6.88
N VAL A 30 -18.61 9.61 6.19
CA VAL A 30 -18.22 8.27 6.59
C VAL A 30 -16.69 8.10 6.52
N GLU A 31 -16.03 8.62 5.47
CA GLU A 31 -14.55 8.62 5.36
C GLU A 31 -13.86 9.43 6.48
N TYR A 32 -14.44 10.56 6.90
CA TYR A 32 -13.99 11.32 8.07
C TYR A 32 -14.11 10.51 9.36
N THR A 33 -15.26 9.85 9.54
CA THR A 33 -15.52 9.00 10.70
C THR A 33 -14.49 7.87 10.78
N PHE A 34 -14.19 7.21 9.65
CA PHE A 34 -13.15 6.18 9.59
C PHE A 34 -11.77 6.73 9.93
N THR A 35 -11.41 7.90 9.39
CA THR A 35 -10.13 8.55 9.72
C THR A 35 -10.02 8.84 11.21
N GLY A 36 -11.09 9.37 11.83
CA GLY A 36 -11.13 9.64 13.27
C GLY A 36 -10.95 8.38 14.13
N ILE A 37 -11.60 7.27 13.76
CA ILE A 37 -11.44 5.97 14.46
C ILE A 37 -9.98 5.50 14.37
N TYR A 38 -9.35 5.59 13.19
CA TYR A 38 -7.95 5.18 13.01
C TYR A 38 -6.98 6.07 13.78
N THR A 39 -7.22 7.39 13.81
CA THR A 39 -6.43 8.32 14.62
C THR A 39 -6.54 7.97 16.09
N PHE A 40 -7.75 7.73 16.61
CA PHE A 40 -7.97 7.36 18.00
C PHE A 40 -7.27 6.04 18.35
N GLU A 41 -7.36 5.03 17.50
CA GLU A 41 -6.67 3.76 17.69
C GLU A 41 -5.15 3.94 17.78
N SER A 42 -4.56 4.70 16.85
CA SER A 42 -3.11 4.96 16.88
C SER A 42 -2.71 5.72 18.14
N LEU A 43 -3.49 6.72 18.55
CA LEU A 43 -3.25 7.52 19.74
C LEU A 43 -3.25 6.63 21.00
N VAL A 44 -4.25 5.75 21.13
CA VAL A 44 -4.34 4.78 22.23
C VAL A 44 -3.13 3.85 22.21
N LYS A 45 -2.71 3.34 21.05
CA LYS A 45 -1.51 2.49 20.96
C LYS A 45 -0.23 3.24 21.33
N ILE A 46 -0.08 4.51 20.94
CA ILE A 46 1.12 5.29 21.26
C ILE A 46 1.15 5.63 22.74
N ILE A 47 0.03 6.03 23.34
CA ILE A 47 -0.07 6.32 24.78
C ILE A 47 0.18 5.04 25.59
N ALA A 48 -0.41 3.91 25.19
CA ALA A 48 -0.26 2.64 25.90
C ALA A 48 1.16 2.04 25.79
N ARG A 49 1.90 2.33 24.71
CA ARG A 49 3.29 1.86 24.51
C ARG A 49 4.36 2.90 24.88
N GLY A 50 3.96 4.12 25.21
CA GLY A 50 4.84 5.24 25.56
C GLY A 50 5.24 6.10 24.35
N PHE A 51 5.06 7.42 24.47
CA PHE A 51 5.36 8.39 23.39
C PHE A 51 6.82 8.87 23.40
N CYS A 52 7.44 9.11 24.58
CA CYS A 52 8.74 9.83 24.63
C CYS A 52 9.61 9.77 25.91
N ILE A 53 9.25 9.10 27.02
CA ILE A 53 10.07 9.15 28.28
C ILE A 53 10.99 7.94 28.47
N ASP A 54 10.77 6.85 27.75
CA ASP A 54 11.71 5.73 27.68
C ASP A 54 12.00 5.45 26.21
N GLY A 55 13.28 5.36 25.83
CA GLY A 55 13.76 5.35 24.45
C GLY A 55 13.41 4.10 23.63
N PHE A 56 12.31 3.41 23.91
CA PHE A 56 11.98 2.11 23.32
C PHE A 56 10.53 2.03 22.77
N THR A 57 10.46 2.05 21.43
CA THR A 57 9.78 0.98 20.63
C THR A 57 8.32 1.17 20.16
N PHE A 58 7.84 2.38 19.85
CA PHE A 58 6.69 2.50 18.91
C PHE A 58 7.14 2.40 17.44
N LEU A 59 8.32 2.94 17.13
CA LEU A 59 8.88 3.01 15.77
C LEU A 59 9.76 1.79 15.38
N ARG A 60 10.00 0.82 16.26
CA ARG A 60 10.79 -0.38 15.91
C ARG A 60 9.98 -1.43 15.17
N ASP A 61 8.65 -1.42 15.34
CA ASP A 61 7.73 -2.30 14.63
C ASP A 61 7.42 -1.71 13.24
N PRO A 62 7.86 -2.34 12.13
CA PRO A 62 7.60 -1.84 10.78
C PRO A 62 6.11 -1.80 10.43
N TRP A 63 5.29 -2.64 11.08
CA TRP A 63 3.83 -2.63 10.94
C TRP A 63 3.17 -1.38 11.50
N ASN A 64 3.81 -0.75 12.47
CA ASN A 64 3.30 0.41 13.17
C ASN A 64 3.65 1.71 12.41
N TRP A 65 4.76 1.68 11.65
CA TRP A 65 5.06 2.70 10.64
C TRP A 65 3.99 2.77 9.55
N LEU A 66 3.44 1.61 9.14
CA LEU A 66 2.34 1.57 8.18
C LEU A 66 1.07 2.23 8.75
N ASP A 67 0.74 2.01 10.02
CA ASP A 67 -0.40 2.65 10.68
C ASP A 67 -0.21 4.18 10.74
N PHE A 68 0.99 4.63 11.08
CA PHE A 68 1.33 6.06 11.12
C PHE A 68 1.31 6.73 9.74
N SER A 69 1.84 6.07 8.70
CA SER A 69 1.87 6.63 7.34
C SER A 69 0.48 6.79 6.76
N VAL A 70 -0.44 5.86 7.03
CA VAL A 70 -1.84 5.93 6.59
C VAL A 70 -2.56 7.14 7.21
N ILE A 71 -2.31 7.43 8.49
CA ILE A 71 -2.93 8.56 9.19
C ILE A 71 -2.33 9.88 8.70
N MET A 72 -1.00 9.97 8.60
CA MET A 72 -0.33 11.16 8.07
C MET A 72 -0.80 11.49 6.65
N MET A 73 -0.92 10.49 5.78
CA MET A 73 -1.43 10.70 4.42
C MET A 73 -2.89 11.17 4.41
N ALA A 74 -3.75 10.64 5.30
CA ALA A 74 -5.13 11.10 5.42
C ALA A 74 -5.20 12.58 5.83
N TYR A 75 -4.40 13.02 6.80
CA TYR A 75 -4.35 14.42 7.21
C TYR A 75 -3.73 15.33 6.14
N ILE A 76 -2.71 14.88 5.41
CA ILE A 76 -2.10 15.67 4.33
C ILE A 76 -3.10 15.90 3.20
N THR A 77 -3.90 14.89 2.83
CA THR A 77 -4.96 15.05 1.83
C THR A 77 -6.09 15.99 2.28
N GLU A 78 -6.24 16.18 3.59
CA GLU A 78 -7.23 17.06 4.20
C GLU A 78 -6.72 18.52 4.25
N PHE A 79 -5.49 18.70 4.71
CA PHE A 79 -4.88 20.01 4.94
C PHE A 79 -4.42 20.67 3.64
N VAL A 80 -3.96 19.86 2.68
CA VAL A 80 -3.50 20.35 1.39
C VAL A 80 -4.46 19.80 0.35
N ASN A 81 -5.35 20.66 -0.15
CA ASN A 81 -6.11 20.42 -1.39
C ASN A 81 -5.13 20.45 -2.57
N LEU A 82 -4.28 19.43 -2.66
CA LEU A 82 -3.43 19.13 -3.80
C LEU A 82 -4.38 18.75 -4.94
N GLY A 83 -4.78 19.75 -5.74
CA GLY A 83 -5.81 19.65 -6.75
C GLY A 83 -5.68 18.42 -7.66
N ASN A 84 -6.81 17.85 -8.06
CA ASN A 84 -7.03 16.72 -8.99
C ASN A 84 -5.88 15.73 -9.27
N VAL A 85 -5.06 15.36 -8.28
CA VAL A 85 -4.10 14.28 -8.46
C VAL A 85 -4.83 12.98 -8.17
N SER A 86 -5.25 12.28 -9.22
CA SER A 86 -5.88 10.95 -9.12
C SER A 86 -5.07 9.96 -8.27
N ALA A 87 -3.75 10.17 -8.14
CA ALA A 87 -2.87 9.35 -7.30
C ALA A 87 -3.20 9.42 -5.80
N LEU A 88 -3.72 10.56 -5.30
CA LEU A 88 -4.07 10.69 -3.87
C LEU A 88 -5.25 9.80 -3.48
N ARG A 89 -6.13 9.47 -4.44
CA ARG A 89 -7.22 8.49 -4.24
C ARG A 89 -6.66 7.08 -4.06
N THR A 90 -5.58 6.72 -4.74
CA THR A 90 -4.94 5.40 -4.63
C THR A 90 -4.34 5.16 -3.25
N PHE A 91 -3.87 6.20 -2.55
CA PHE A 91 -3.33 6.06 -1.19
C PHE A 91 -4.37 5.60 -0.16
N ARG A 92 -5.68 5.77 -0.44
CA ARG A 92 -6.75 5.25 0.43
C ARG A 92 -6.64 3.73 0.59
N VAL A 93 -6.21 3.01 -0.45
CA VAL A 93 -6.02 1.54 -0.43
C VAL A 93 -5.01 1.10 0.63
N LEU A 94 -4.08 1.96 1.05
CA LEU A 94 -3.16 1.66 2.16
C LEU A 94 -3.89 1.37 3.49
N ARG A 95 -5.11 1.89 3.68
CA ARG A 95 -5.96 1.57 4.85
C ARG A 95 -6.32 0.08 4.88
N ALA A 96 -6.50 -0.57 3.72
CA ALA A 96 -6.78 -2.01 3.66
C ALA A 96 -5.57 -2.85 4.11
N LEU A 97 -4.33 -2.37 3.88
CA LEU A 97 -3.11 -3.02 4.35
C LEU A 97 -2.99 -3.03 5.88
N LYS A 98 -3.70 -2.13 6.58
CA LYS A 98 -3.80 -2.15 8.05
C LYS A 98 -4.39 -3.45 8.59
N THR A 99 -5.19 -4.17 7.81
CA THR A 99 -5.69 -5.51 8.18
C THR A 99 -4.54 -6.47 8.54
N ILE A 100 -3.39 -6.32 7.87
CA ILE A 100 -2.18 -7.11 8.14
C ILE A 100 -1.59 -6.77 9.51
N SER A 101 -1.70 -5.52 9.96
CA SER A 101 -1.19 -5.12 11.27
C SER A 101 -2.10 -5.54 12.44
N VAL A 102 -3.40 -5.76 12.18
CA VAL A 102 -4.42 -6.15 13.17
C VAL A 102 -4.51 -7.66 13.35
N ILE A 103 -4.36 -8.45 12.29
CA ILE A 103 -4.44 -9.92 12.35
C ILE A 103 -3.04 -10.50 12.56
N PRO A 104 -2.73 -11.08 13.74
CA PRO A 104 -1.38 -11.58 14.03
C PRO A 104 -0.94 -12.70 13.08
N GLY A 105 -1.86 -13.57 12.63
CA GLY A 105 -1.55 -14.61 11.65
C GLY A 105 -1.09 -14.07 10.29
N LEU A 106 -1.61 -12.90 9.87
CA LEU A 106 -1.28 -12.33 8.56
C LEU A 106 0.14 -11.73 8.54
N LYS A 107 0.63 -11.21 9.69
CA LYS A 107 2.02 -10.76 9.84
C LYS A 107 3.01 -11.89 9.60
N THR A 108 2.73 -13.08 10.16
CA THR A 108 3.60 -14.26 10.00
C THR A 108 3.66 -14.70 8.55
N ILE A 109 2.52 -14.71 7.85
CA ILE A 109 2.45 -15.08 6.42
C ILE A 109 3.25 -14.10 5.56
N VAL A 110 3.08 -12.79 5.74
CA VAL A 110 3.81 -11.78 4.96
C VAL A 110 5.32 -11.83 5.27
N GLY A 111 5.70 -12.06 6.53
CA GLY A 111 7.09 -12.28 6.91
C GLY A 111 7.72 -13.48 6.20
N ALA A 112 7.01 -14.61 6.17
CA ALA A 112 7.45 -15.82 5.47
C ALA A 112 7.55 -15.60 3.94
N LEU A 113 6.61 -14.84 3.36
CA LEU A 113 6.63 -14.48 1.95
C LEU A 113 7.87 -13.63 1.61
N ILE A 114 8.14 -12.57 2.40
CA ILE A 114 9.33 -11.72 2.21
C ILE A 114 10.61 -12.55 2.35
N GLN A 115 10.66 -13.48 3.30
CA GLN A 115 11.80 -14.37 3.46
C GLN A 115 11.99 -15.30 2.24
N SER A 116 10.90 -15.75 1.63
CA SER A 116 10.92 -16.59 0.43
C SER A 116 11.45 -15.81 -0.78
N VAL A 117 11.06 -14.54 -0.94
CA VAL A 117 11.59 -13.66 -1.99
C VAL A 117 13.09 -13.45 -1.85
N LYS A 118 13.61 -13.31 -0.62
CA LYS A 118 15.05 -13.18 -0.38
C LYS A 118 15.84 -14.42 -0.83
N LYS A 119 15.25 -15.62 -0.78
CA LYS A 119 15.90 -16.85 -1.29
C LYS A 119 15.88 -16.94 -2.82
N LEU A 120 14.94 -16.24 -3.47
CA LEU A 120 14.83 -16.18 -4.93
C LEU A 120 15.70 -15.08 -5.55
N SER A 121 16.43 -14.28 -4.76
CA SER A 121 17.24 -13.16 -5.28
C SER A 121 18.27 -13.63 -6.31
N ASP A 122 18.92 -14.75 -6.06
CA ASP A 122 19.98 -15.26 -6.96
C ASP A 122 19.40 -15.70 -8.30
N VAL A 123 18.24 -16.36 -8.26
CA VAL A 123 17.50 -16.76 -9.48
C VAL A 123 16.99 -15.53 -10.22
N MET A 124 16.54 -14.50 -9.52
CA MET A 124 16.10 -13.24 -10.13
C MET A 124 17.25 -12.54 -10.86
N ILE A 125 18.44 -12.47 -10.25
CA ILE A 125 19.63 -11.88 -10.88
C ILE A 125 20.01 -12.65 -12.16
N LEU A 126 20.06 -13.98 -12.09
CA LEU A 126 20.34 -14.82 -13.25
C LEU A 126 19.31 -14.61 -14.37
N THR A 127 18.02 -14.53 -14.01
CA THR A 127 16.92 -14.32 -14.96
C THR A 127 17.04 -12.96 -15.64
N VAL A 128 17.29 -11.89 -14.88
CA VAL A 128 17.48 -10.53 -15.43
C VAL A 128 18.70 -10.48 -16.35
N PHE A 129 19.82 -11.12 -15.95
CA PHE A 129 21.00 -11.21 -16.78
C PHE A 129 20.72 -11.93 -18.11
N CYS A 130 20.09 -13.10 -18.05
CA CYS A 130 19.73 -13.90 -19.22
C CYS A 130 18.81 -13.12 -20.17
N LEU A 131 17.75 -12.50 -19.63
CA LEU A 131 16.83 -11.66 -20.41
C LEU A 131 17.56 -10.47 -21.05
N SER A 132 18.53 -9.86 -20.36
CA SER A 132 19.30 -8.75 -20.93
C SER A 132 20.16 -9.16 -22.12
N VAL A 133 20.81 -10.33 -22.06
CA VAL A 133 21.62 -10.87 -23.17
C VAL A 133 20.73 -11.16 -24.38
N PHE A 134 19.61 -11.86 -24.19
CA PHE A 134 18.66 -12.13 -25.25
C PHE A 134 18.02 -10.86 -25.81
N ALA A 135 17.74 -9.86 -24.97
CA ALA A 135 17.22 -8.58 -25.41
C ALA A 135 18.22 -7.82 -26.30
N LEU A 136 19.53 -7.85 -25.99
CA LEU A 136 20.55 -7.23 -26.83
C LEU A 136 20.69 -7.92 -28.19
N ILE A 137 20.69 -9.26 -28.19
CA ILE A 137 20.72 -10.05 -29.43
C ILE A 137 19.46 -9.77 -30.27
N GLY A 138 18.28 -9.79 -29.64
CA GLY A 138 17.00 -9.51 -30.30
C GLY A 138 16.92 -8.08 -30.84
N LEU A 139 17.45 -7.10 -30.11
CA LEU A 139 17.51 -5.71 -30.56
C LEU A 139 18.38 -5.58 -31.81
N GLN A 140 19.55 -6.21 -31.85
CA GLN A 140 20.43 -6.16 -33.03
C GLN A 140 19.81 -6.89 -34.24
N LEU A 141 19.15 -8.02 -34.03
CA LEU A 141 18.54 -8.81 -35.11
C LEU A 141 17.27 -8.17 -35.68
N PHE A 142 16.45 -7.55 -34.84
CA PHE A 142 15.11 -7.07 -35.21
C PHE A 142 14.99 -5.54 -35.17
N MET A 143 16.11 -4.81 -35.14
CA MET A 143 16.08 -3.35 -35.11
C MET A 143 15.33 -2.80 -36.33
N GLY A 144 14.22 -2.10 -36.09
CA GLY A 144 13.44 -1.45 -37.15
C GLY A 144 12.58 -2.39 -38.02
N ASN A 145 12.80 -3.71 -37.99
CA ASN A 145 12.09 -4.66 -38.85
C ASN A 145 10.57 -4.70 -38.59
N LEU A 146 10.15 -4.43 -37.35
CA LEU A 146 8.74 -4.36 -36.94
C LEU A 146 7.99 -3.11 -37.44
N ARG A 147 8.70 -2.11 -38.00
CA ARG A 147 8.08 -0.88 -38.56
C ARG A 147 7.75 -1.01 -40.05
N ASN A 148 8.15 -2.10 -40.70
CA ASN A 148 7.86 -2.33 -42.11
C ASN A 148 6.35 -2.42 -42.32
N LYS A 149 5.83 -1.55 -43.19
CA LYS A 149 4.43 -1.53 -43.63
C LYS A 149 4.42 -1.49 -45.15
N CYS A 150 3.51 -2.24 -45.77
CA CYS A 150 3.26 -2.12 -47.20
C CYS A 150 2.47 -0.83 -47.43
N VAL A 151 3.11 0.18 -48.02
CA VAL A 151 2.48 1.43 -48.42
C VAL A 151 2.17 1.39 -49.91
N ILE A 152 1.00 1.89 -50.30
CA ILE A 152 0.63 1.99 -51.72
C ILE A 152 1.37 3.18 -52.32
N TRP A 153 2.01 2.98 -53.47
CA TRP A 153 2.68 4.06 -54.20
C TRP A 153 1.62 4.98 -54.82
N PRO A 154 1.69 6.31 -54.61
CA PRO A 154 0.80 7.27 -55.26
C PRO A 154 1.08 7.40 -56.76
#